data_AF-A0A0W4ZS26-F1
#
_entry.id   AF-A0A0W4ZS26-F1
#
_cell.length_a   1.000
_cell.length_b   1.000
_cell.length_c   1.000
_cell.angle_alpha   90.00
_cell.angle_beta   90.00
_cell.angle_gamma   90.00
#
_symmetry.space_group_name_H-M   'P 1'
#
loop_
_entity.id
_entity.type
_entity.pdbx_description
1 polymer ?
#
loop_
_entity_poly.entity_id
_entity_poly.type
_entity_poly.pdbx_seq_one_letter_code
_entity_poly.pdbx_strand_id
1 'polypeptide(L)'
;MVDFSKISEHFRRLHKKMEKRSPVTYVQTHSGSRLNLPKNTLNPLGIVNDVLNKVCSGNLSRKSLKRKISEYEEMQCTSSSSPFVFNYKKPRMTCYGRSLPITRLLEHLDSSSLCDIIQTLVNRHPTLLLEVASLSSRPDLSSVISTLNGMEEQVRRSFPYGGDSMGEYAYNRIRPVLQALMDALLEYTRIFLPPYESNKSLTLTFLDHITSMAHRFPEWNNPEHNYIKEELYHEISSAWISVILSIGKEGWGGINGYEWMKKLIKHNEAGRGRLESVIDVARSELACFFPEKIEDGIFSSPNNKLGFDFASCYQI
;
A
#
# COMPACT_ATOMS: atom_id res chain seq x y z
N MET A 1 22.74 32.59 14.21
CA MET A 1 21.32 32.56 14.63
C MET A 1 20.50 32.86 13.38
N VAL A 2 20.08 31.81 12.67
CA VAL A 2 19.40 31.94 11.37
C VAL A 2 17.90 32.07 11.63
N ASP A 3 17.29 33.08 11.04
CA ASP A 3 15.93 33.52 11.34
C ASP A 3 14.91 32.67 10.55
N PHE A 4 14.50 31.54 11.15
CA PHE A 4 13.63 30.51 10.54
C PHE A 4 12.27 31.03 10.05
N SER A 5 11.81 32.19 10.56
CA SER A 5 10.58 32.85 10.11
C SER A 5 10.63 33.28 8.64
N LYS A 6 11.80 33.71 8.14
CA LYS A 6 11.95 34.17 6.74
C LYS A 6 11.95 33.03 5.74
N ILE A 7 12.40 31.85 6.15
CA ILE A 7 12.44 30.65 5.31
C ILE A 7 11.01 30.09 5.14
N SER A 8 10.21 30.04 6.21
CA SER A 8 8.79 29.63 6.17
C SER A 8 7.95 30.50 5.23
N GLU A 9 8.21 31.81 5.20
CA GLU A 9 7.45 32.76 4.38
C GLU A 9 7.81 32.65 2.88
N HIS A 10 9.07 32.33 2.55
CA HIS A 10 9.51 32.10 1.18
C HIS A 10 8.83 30.87 0.55
N PHE A 11 8.73 29.78 1.30
CA PHE A 11 8.07 28.55 0.83
C PHE A 11 6.55 28.73 0.67
N ARG A 12 5.89 29.47 1.57
CA ARG A 12 4.45 29.81 1.44
C ARG A 12 4.15 30.62 0.18
N ARG A 13 5.08 31.49 -0.23
CA ARG A 13 4.96 32.32 -1.45
C ARG A 13 5.13 31.53 -2.75
N LEU A 14 5.95 30.48 -2.72
CA LEU A 14 6.16 29.59 -3.87
C LEU A 14 4.95 28.67 -4.12
N HIS A 15 4.35 28.13 -3.07
CA HIS A 15 3.16 27.27 -3.20
C HIS A 15 1.97 28.03 -3.81
N LYS A 16 1.73 29.27 -3.36
CA LYS A 16 0.65 30.14 -3.86
C LYS A 16 0.85 30.58 -5.33
N LYS A 17 2.06 30.44 -5.87
CA LYS A 17 2.40 30.76 -7.27
C LYS A 17 2.16 29.57 -8.21
N MET A 18 2.18 28.34 -7.70
CA MET A 18 1.91 27.13 -8.49
C MET A 18 0.41 26.87 -8.68
N GLU A 19 -0.43 27.28 -7.73
CA GLU A 19 -1.88 27.09 -7.77
C GLU A 19 -2.62 28.00 -8.79
N LYS A 20 -1.93 29.00 -9.35
CA LYS A 20 -2.51 29.94 -10.35
C LYS A 20 -2.29 29.53 -11.81
N ARG A 21 -1.73 28.34 -12.09
CA ARG A 21 -1.55 27.84 -13.45
C ARG A 21 -2.25 26.50 -13.62
N SER A 22 -3.54 26.53 -13.95
CA SER A 22 -4.22 25.71 -14.96
C SER A 22 -5.74 25.70 -14.74
N PRO A 23 -6.58 26.18 -15.67
CA PRO A 23 -8.01 25.89 -15.66
C PRO A 23 -8.28 24.57 -16.39
N VAL A 24 -8.93 23.61 -15.71
CA VAL A 24 -9.45 22.38 -16.31
C VAL A 24 -10.84 22.68 -16.89
N THR A 25 -10.94 22.63 -18.21
CA THR A 25 -12.19 22.77 -18.96
C THR A 25 -13.03 21.49 -18.81
N TYR A 26 -14.20 21.59 -18.19
CA TYR A 26 -15.20 20.50 -18.20
C TYR A 26 -15.83 20.40 -19.60
N VAL A 27 -15.71 19.24 -20.25
CA VAL A 27 -16.48 18.89 -21.45
C VAL A 27 -17.58 17.92 -21.03
N GLN A 28 -18.82 18.37 -21.22
CA GLN A 28 -20.03 17.65 -20.88
C GLN A 28 -20.47 16.78 -22.05
N THR A 29 -20.43 15.45 -21.90
CA THR A 29 -21.00 14.52 -22.89
C THR A 29 -22.33 13.99 -22.38
N HIS A 30 -23.41 14.37 -23.06
CA HIS A 30 -24.73 13.78 -22.92
C HIS A 30 -24.81 12.52 -23.79
N SER A 31 -25.12 11.37 -23.19
CA SER A 31 -25.89 10.32 -23.88
C SER A 31 -26.51 9.37 -22.86
N GLY A 32 -27.84 9.40 -22.80
CA GLY A 32 -28.63 8.45 -22.04
C GLY A 32 -28.73 7.12 -22.80
N SER A 33 -28.67 6.02 -22.05
CA SER A 33 -29.23 4.74 -22.44
C SER A 33 -29.48 3.91 -21.19
N ARG A 34 -30.77 3.74 -20.86
CA ARG A 34 -31.24 2.82 -19.83
C ARG A 34 -31.02 1.38 -20.35
N LEU A 35 -30.26 0.58 -19.62
CA LEU A 35 -30.29 -0.88 -19.76
C LEU A 35 -30.67 -1.49 -18.42
N ASN A 36 -31.80 -2.20 -18.43
CA ASN A 36 -32.38 -2.90 -17.31
C ASN A 36 -31.47 -4.07 -16.88
N LEU A 37 -31.19 -4.14 -15.58
CA LEU A 37 -30.51 -5.26 -14.94
C LEU A 37 -31.54 -6.35 -14.59
N PRO A 38 -31.36 -7.63 -14.97
CA PRO A 38 -32.08 -8.71 -14.32
C PRO A 38 -31.42 -9.02 -12.97
N LYS A 39 -32.23 -9.04 -11.92
CA LYS A 39 -31.89 -9.58 -10.60
C LYS A 39 -32.00 -11.12 -10.68
N ASN A 40 -30.89 -11.83 -10.53
CA ASN A 40 -30.76 -12.99 -9.64
C ASN A 40 -29.40 -13.68 -9.77
N THR A 41 -28.69 -13.71 -8.63
CA THR A 41 -28.00 -14.85 -8.00
C THR A 41 -26.99 -15.66 -8.84
N LEU A 42 -25.71 -15.67 -8.43
CA LEU A 42 -24.92 -16.88 -8.09
C LEU A 42 -23.42 -16.57 -7.85
N ASN A 43 -22.97 -16.79 -6.61
CA ASN A 43 -21.68 -17.34 -6.15
C ASN A 43 -20.33 -16.75 -6.64
N PRO A 44 -19.49 -16.16 -5.75
CA PRO A 44 -18.16 -15.64 -6.11
C PRO A 44 -17.02 -16.69 -6.11
N LEU A 45 -17.31 -17.99 -6.01
CA LEU A 45 -16.28 -19.05 -5.93
C LEU A 45 -16.04 -19.82 -7.24
N GLY A 46 -16.70 -19.45 -8.33
CA GLY A 46 -16.54 -20.13 -9.64
C GLY A 46 -15.45 -19.58 -10.54
N ILE A 47 -15.05 -18.31 -10.38
CA ILE A 47 -14.22 -17.61 -11.39
C ILE A 47 -12.72 -17.89 -11.23
N VAL A 48 -12.28 -18.23 -10.01
CA VAL A 48 -10.85 -18.46 -9.72
C VAL A 48 -10.33 -19.78 -10.32
N ASN A 49 -11.21 -20.78 -10.49
CA ASN A 49 -10.80 -22.10 -10.99
C ASN A 49 -10.71 -22.17 -12.53
N ASP A 50 -11.41 -21.33 -13.27
CA ASP A 50 -11.39 -21.38 -14.74
C ASP A 50 -10.15 -20.69 -15.35
N VAL A 51 -9.54 -19.73 -14.65
CA VAL A 51 -8.31 -19.06 -15.10
C VAL A 51 -7.08 -19.95 -14.85
N LEU A 52 -7.03 -20.67 -13.73
CA LEU A 52 -5.94 -21.61 -13.42
C LEU A 52 -5.95 -22.86 -14.31
N ASN A 53 -7.13 -23.40 -14.65
CA ASN A 53 -7.22 -24.61 -15.47
C ASN A 53 -6.88 -24.40 -16.95
N LYS A 54 -6.94 -23.15 -17.44
CA LYS A 54 -6.66 -22.80 -18.84
C LYS A 54 -5.17 -22.64 -19.15
N VAL A 55 -4.33 -22.45 -18.12
CA VAL A 55 -2.88 -22.27 -18.27
C VAL A 55 -2.12 -23.61 -18.19
N CYS A 56 -2.69 -24.66 -17.59
CA CYS A 56 -2.00 -25.95 -17.39
C CYS A 56 -2.39 -27.10 -18.33
N SER A 57 -3.30 -26.89 -19.30
CA SER A 57 -3.76 -27.97 -20.19
C SER A 57 -3.09 -27.92 -21.58
N GLY A 58 -1.75 -27.99 -21.59
CA GLY A 58 -0.93 -28.04 -22.79
C GLY A 58 -0.19 -29.37 -22.93
N ASN A 59 -0.87 -30.33 -23.59
CA ASN A 59 -0.36 -31.57 -24.20
C ASN A 59 -0.20 -32.86 -23.34
N LEU A 60 -0.77 -33.92 -23.93
CA LEU A 60 -0.49 -35.36 -23.86
C LEU A 60 -1.45 -36.24 -23.07
N SER A 61 -2.34 -36.93 -23.81
CA SER A 61 -2.35 -38.40 -23.86
C SER A 61 -3.49 -38.90 -24.79
N ARG A 62 -3.19 -39.13 -26.08
CA ARG A 62 -4.04 -39.97 -26.92
C ARG A 62 -3.90 -41.42 -26.44
N LYS A 63 -4.84 -41.88 -25.61
CA LYS A 63 -4.94 -43.30 -25.25
C LYS A 63 -5.49 -44.07 -26.46
N SER A 64 -4.60 -44.82 -27.07
CA SER A 64 -4.91 -45.91 -27.99
C SER A 64 -5.50 -47.05 -27.16
N LEU A 65 -6.79 -47.38 -27.36
CA LEU A 65 -7.36 -48.61 -26.82
C LEU A 65 -7.42 -49.69 -27.91
N LYS A 66 -6.76 -50.80 -27.58
CA LYS A 66 -6.66 -52.06 -28.32
C LYS A 66 -8.04 -52.69 -28.59
N ARG A 67 -8.11 -53.35 -29.74
CA ARG A 67 -9.20 -54.22 -30.22
C ARG A 67 -9.50 -55.35 -29.22
N LYS A 68 -10.79 -55.63 -29.00
CA LYS A 68 -11.28 -56.93 -28.55
C LYS A 68 -11.52 -57.80 -29.79
N ILE A 69 -10.94 -58.99 -29.79
CA ILE A 69 -11.23 -60.09 -30.72
C ILE A 69 -12.25 -61.00 -30.02
N SER A 70 -13.34 -61.36 -30.73
CA SER A 70 -14.17 -62.53 -30.42
C SER A 70 -14.68 -63.16 -31.72
N GLU A 71 -14.10 -64.31 -32.03
CA GLU A 71 -14.57 -65.58 -32.64
C GLU A 71 -15.61 -65.64 -33.79
N TYR A 72 -15.22 -66.45 -34.81
CA TYR A 72 -15.97 -67.32 -35.75
C TYR A 72 -17.09 -66.68 -36.60
N GLU A 73 -17.28 -66.87 -37.90
CA GLU A 73 -16.93 -67.83 -38.98
C GLU A 73 -17.27 -67.06 -40.29
N GLU A 74 -16.52 -67.05 -41.39
CA GLU A 74 -16.76 -67.84 -42.62
C GLU A 74 -15.93 -67.21 -43.77
N MET A 75 -15.49 -68.05 -44.71
CA MET A 75 -14.69 -67.69 -45.88
C MET A 75 -15.49 -66.93 -46.94
N GLN A 76 -14.86 -65.99 -47.67
CA GLN A 76 -14.85 -65.97 -49.16
C GLN A 76 -14.06 -64.79 -49.74
N CYS A 77 -13.30 -65.08 -50.80
CA CYS A 77 -12.45 -64.18 -51.57
C CYS A 77 -13.25 -63.12 -52.34
N THR A 78 -12.86 -61.85 -52.25
CA THR A 78 -13.12 -60.89 -53.34
C THR A 78 -11.93 -59.94 -53.52
N SER A 79 -11.49 -59.89 -54.77
CA SER A 79 -10.44 -59.04 -55.32
C SER A 79 -10.87 -57.58 -55.30
N SER A 80 -10.06 -56.66 -54.76
CA SER A 80 -10.29 -55.22 -54.91
C SER A 80 -9.05 -54.39 -54.60
N SER A 81 -8.46 -53.85 -55.66
CA SER A 81 -7.91 -52.50 -55.77
C SER A 81 -7.05 -51.96 -54.61
N SER A 82 -5.73 -51.93 -54.85
CA SER A 82 -4.76 -51.12 -54.10
C SER A 82 -5.14 -49.63 -54.10
N PRO A 83 -5.35 -48.97 -52.95
CA PRO A 83 -5.25 -47.53 -52.86
C PRO A 83 -3.82 -47.16 -52.47
N PHE A 84 -3.21 -46.39 -53.36
CA PHE A 84 -1.98 -45.61 -53.19
C PHE A 84 -1.75 -45.19 -51.73
N VAL A 85 -0.73 -45.76 -51.08
CA VAL A 85 -0.20 -45.24 -49.83
C VAL A 85 0.48 -43.91 -50.16
N PHE A 86 -0.25 -42.80 -50.02
CA PHE A 86 0.40 -41.50 -49.88
C PHE A 86 1.24 -41.57 -48.62
N ASN A 87 2.52 -41.88 -48.81
CA ASN A 87 3.57 -41.61 -47.84
C ASN A 87 3.62 -40.09 -47.68
N TYR A 88 2.75 -39.54 -46.84
CA TYR A 88 2.96 -38.24 -46.24
C TYR A 88 4.19 -38.40 -45.33
N LYS A 89 5.38 -38.34 -45.94
CA LYS A 89 6.62 -38.18 -45.22
C LYS A 89 6.43 -36.91 -44.39
N LYS A 90 6.10 -37.08 -43.10
CA LYS A 90 6.03 -35.95 -42.17
C LYS A 90 7.38 -35.25 -42.30
N PRO A 91 7.43 -33.99 -42.77
CA PRO A 91 8.70 -33.29 -42.87
C PRO A 91 9.34 -33.34 -41.48
N ARG A 92 10.60 -33.80 -41.42
CA ARG A 92 11.39 -33.72 -40.18
C ARG A 92 11.31 -32.27 -39.72
N MET A 93 10.80 -32.04 -38.51
CA MET A 93 10.81 -30.72 -37.92
C MET A 93 12.26 -30.30 -37.75
N THR A 94 12.72 -29.49 -38.70
CA THR A 94 13.98 -28.76 -38.61
C THR A 94 13.84 -27.76 -37.48
N CYS A 95 14.66 -27.92 -36.45
CA CYS A 95 14.72 -27.02 -35.31
C CYS A 95 15.36 -25.70 -35.75
N TYR A 96 14.54 -24.74 -36.16
CA TYR A 96 14.98 -23.36 -36.35
C TYR A 96 15.00 -22.64 -35.00
N GLY A 97 15.98 -21.75 -34.79
CA GLY A 97 16.01 -20.88 -33.62
C GLY A 97 14.75 -20.01 -33.59
N ARG A 98 13.92 -20.18 -32.56
CA ARG A 98 12.77 -19.32 -32.28
C ARG A 98 13.16 -18.34 -31.19
N SER A 99 12.64 -17.12 -31.24
CA SER A 99 12.78 -16.18 -30.13
C SER A 99 12.17 -16.79 -28.86
N LEU A 100 12.82 -16.53 -27.73
CA LEU A 100 12.41 -17.07 -26.45
C LEU A 100 11.03 -16.49 -26.07
N PRO A 101 10.08 -17.31 -25.60
CA PRO A 101 8.77 -16.79 -25.19
C PRO A 101 8.91 -15.83 -24.01
N ILE A 102 8.02 -14.83 -23.94
CA ILE A 102 8.07 -13.79 -22.91
C ILE A 102 8.08 -14.36 -21.48
N THR A 103 7.35 -15.45 -21.22
CA THR A 103 7.35 -16.10 -19.90
C THR A 103 8.73 -16.56 -19.45
N ARG A 104 9.53 -17.07 -20.39
CA ARG A 104 10.92 -17.49 -20.12
C ARG A 104 11.87 -16.29 -20.02
N LEU A 105 11.57 -15.17 -20.65
CA LEU A 105 12.33 -13.92 -20.46
C LEU A 105 12.07 -13.35 -19.06
N LEU A 106 10.81 -13.31 -18.63
CA LEU A 106 10.41 -12.78 -17.33
C LEU A 106 10.90 -13.65 -16.15
N GLU A 107 11.07 -14.96 -16.34
CA GLU A 107 11.57 -15.90 -15.33
C GLU A 107 12.99 -15.57 -14.82
N HIS A 108 13.81 -14.91 -15.65
CA HIS A 108 15.19 -14.55 -15.29
C HIS A 108 15.32 -13.16 -14.68
N LEU A 109 14.22 -12.39 -14.62
CA LEU A 109 14.24 -11.05 -14.08
C LEU A 109 14.02 -11.09 -12.56
N ASP A 110 14.82 -10.30 -11.86
CA ASP A 110 14.62 -10.01 -10.45
C ASP A 110 13.38 -9.13 -10.23
N SER A 111 12.89 -9.11 -8.99
CA SER A 111 11.68 -8.37 -8.64
C SER A 111 11.78 -6.88 -8.97
N SER A 112 12.94 -6.25 -8.77
CA SER A 112 13.17 -4.83 -9.10
C SER A 112 13.05 -4.59 -10.60
N SER A 113 13.74 -5.39 -11.43
CA SER A 113 13.65 -5.27 -12.89
C SER A 113 12.22 -5.50 -13.41
N LEU A 114 11.47 -6.42 -12.82
CA LEU A 114 10.05 -6.61 -13.17
C LEU A 114 9.20 -5.37 -12.85
N CYS A 115 9.39 -4.78 -11.67
CA CYS A 115 8.74 -3.53 -11.29
C CYS A 115 9.08 -2.39 -12.27
N ASP A 116 10.35 -2.23 -12.64
CA ASP A 116 10.80 -1.18 -13.56
C ASP A 116 10.19 -1.34 -14.96
N ILE A 117 10.08 -2.57 -15.45
CA ILE A 117 9.42 -2.86 -16.73
C ILE A 117 7.94 -2.51 -16.64
N ILE A 118 7.25 -2.92 -15.57
CA ILE A 118 5.82 -2.60 -15.38
C ILE A 118 5.63 -1.08 -15.30
N GLN A 119 6.45 -0.37 -14.53
CA GLN A 119 6.41 1.10 -14.45
C GLN A 119 6.61 1.74 -15.82
N THR A 120 7.60 1.27 -16.60
CA THR A 120 7.85 1.75 -17.96
C THR A 120 6.66 1.50 -18.89
N LEU A 121 6.01 0.33 -18.78
CA LEU A 121 4.83 -0.01 -19.56
C LEU A 121 3.63 0.87 -19.19
N VAL A 122 3.39 1.09 -17.89
CA VAL A 122 2.31 1.96 -17.39
C VAL A 122 2.54 3.41 -17.82
N ASN A 123 3.77 3.90 -17.76
CA ASN A 123 4.12 5.26 -18.21
C ASN A 123 3.90 5.46 -19.72
N ARG A 124 4.12 4.40 -20.52
CA ARG A 124 3.88 4.44 -21.97
C ARG A 124 2.41 4.26 -22.34
N HIS A 125 1.66 3.50 -21.54
CA HIS A 125 0.27 3.14 -21.77
C HIS A 125 -0.55 3.36 -20.49
N PRO A 126 -1.01 4.61 -20.22
CA PRO A 126 -1.70 4.93 -18.97
C PRO A 126 -3.03 4.17 -18.79
N THR A 127 -3.60 3.62 -19.87
CA THR A 127 -4.78 2.74 -19.80
C THR A 127 -4.53 1.48 -18.98
N LEU A 128 -3.28 1.00 -18.90
CA LEU A 128 -2.91 -0.18 -18.11
C LEU A 128 -2.87 0.10 -16.61
N LEU A 129 -2.80 1.36 -16.17
CA LEU A 129 -2.71 1.69 -14.76
C LEU A 129 -3.89 1.11 -13.97
N LEU A 130 -5.11 1.28 -14.48
CA LEU A 130 -6.33 0.78 -13.82
C LEU A 130 -6.39 -0.75 -13.82
N GLU A 131 -5.95 -1.39 -14.91
CA GLU A 131 -5.91 -2.85 -15.02
C GLU A 131 -4.89 -3.44 -14.04
N VAL A 132 -3.66 -2.92 -14.01
CA VAL A 132 -2.62 -3.32 -13.05
C VAL A 132 -3.07 -3.08 -11.61
N ALA A 133 -3.67 -1.92 -11.33
CA ALA A 133 -4.21 -1.62 -10.01
C ALA A 133 -5.35 -2.57 -9.61
N SER A 134 -6.19 -2.99 -10.56
CA SER A 134 -7.26 -3.97 -10.28
C SER A 134 -6.73 -5.40 -10.05
N LEU A 135 -5.61 -5.74 -10.69
CA LEU A 135 -4.93 -7.04 -10.51
C LEU A 135 -4.14 -7.08 -9.21
N SER A 136 -3.66 -5.92 -8.75
CA SER A 136 -3.01 -5.81 -7.45
C SER A 136 -4.05 -5.85 -6.33
N SER A 137 -3.87 -6.75 -5.36
CA SER A 137 -4.66 -6.74 -4.13
C SER A 137 -4.28 -5.54 -3.27
N ARG A 138 -5.28 -4.96 -2.59
CA ARG A 138 -5.04 -3.96 -1.55
C ARG A 138 -4.05 -4.51 -0.50
N PRO A 139 -3.05 -3.73 -0.09
CA PRO A 139 -2.10 -4.17 0.94
C PRO A 139 -2.83 -4.40 2.27
N ASP A 140 -2.63 -5.56 2.87
CA ASP A 140 -3.11 -5.86 4.22
C ASP A 140 -2.21 -5.22 5.28
N LEU A 141 -2.79 -4.81 6.41
CA LEU A 141 -2.06 -4.15 7.50
C LEU A 141 -0.91 -5.03 8.02
N SER A 142 -1.16 -6.33 8.19
CA SER A 142 -0.13 -7.25 8.72
C SER A 142 1.06 -7.40 7.76
N SER A 143 0.76 -7.43 6.46
CA SER A 143 1.78 -7.51 5.40
C SER A 143 2.63 -6.25 5.33
N VAL A 144 2.01 -5.07 5.45
CA VAL A 144 2.72 -3.78 5.48
C VAL A 144 3.62 -3.70 6.71
N ILE A 145 3.10 -4.02 7.90
CA ILE A 145 3.89 -4.02 9.14
C ILE A 145 5.09 -4.98 9.03
N SER A 146 4.89 -6.18 8.47
CA SER A 146 5.98 -7.13 8.24
C SER A 146 7.07 -6.57 7.31
N THR A 147 6.66 -5.90 6.23
CA THR A 147 7.58 -5.25 5.29
C THR A 147 8.39 -4.14 5.96
N LEU A 148 7.71 -3.27 6.71
CA LEU A 148 8.33 -2.17 7.46
C LEU A 148 9.31 -2.68 8.54
N ASN A 149 8.95 -3.73 9.26
CA ASN A 149 9.84 -4.38 10.23
C ASN A 149 11.08 -4.98 9.55
N GLY A 150 10.91 -5.55 8.35
CA GLY A 150 12.04 -6.04 7.55
C GLY A 150 13.01 -4.93 7.16
N MET A 151 12.49 -3.76 6.77
CA MET A 151 13.31 -2.58 6.44
C MET A 151 14.00 -2.01 7.68
N GLU A 152 13.32 -1.95 8.83
CA GLU A 152 13.93 -1.54 10.10
C GLU A 152 15.09 -2.47 10.50
N GLU A 153 14.91 -3.77 10.33
CA GLU A 153 15.96 -4.75 10.57
C GLU A 153 17.15 -4.58 9.61
N GLN A 154 16.91 -4.18 8.35
CA GLN A 154 17.98 -3.82 7.42
C GLN A 154 18.74 -2.57 7.89
N VAL A 155 18.06 -1.55 8.42
CA VAL A 155 18.71 -0.39 9.05
C VAL A 155 19.62 -0.86 10.19
N ARG A 156 19.10 -1.73 11.08
CA ARG A 156 19.87 -2.26 12.21
C ARG A 156 21.12 -3.03 11.79
N ARG A 157 21.03 -3.81 10.70
CA ARG A 157 22.17 -4.58 10.14
C ARG A 157 23.17 -3.71 9.39
N SER A 158 22.76 -2.52 8.96
CA SER A 158 23.62 -1.60 8.21
C SER A 158 24.61 -0.86 9.10
N PHE A 159 24.46 -0.93 10.43
CA PHE A 159 25.40 -0.36 11.37
C PHE A 159 26.81 -0.97 11.22
N PRO A 160 27.87 -0.13 11.25
CA PRO A 160 29.23 -0.63 11.19
C PRO A 160 29.58 -1.46 12.43
N TYR A 161 30.43 -2.48 12.25
CA TYR A 161 30.96 -3.26 13.35
C TYR A 161 32.08 -2.46 14.03
N GLY A 162 31.81 -1.98 15.25
CA GLY A 162 32.76 -1.21 16.05
C GLY A 162 32.83 0.28 15.70
N GLY A 163 33.47 1.06 16.59
CA GLY A 163 33.52 2.52 16.52
C GLY A 163 32.32 3.21 17.18
N ASP A 164 32.25 4.53 17.02
CA ASP A 164 31.11 5.32 17.48
C ASP A 164 29.91 5.08 16.55
N SER A 165 28.89 4.40 17.08
CA SER A 165 27.66 4.11 16.35
C SER A 165 26.84 5.36 16.03
N MET A 166 27.11 6.48 16.69
CA MET A 166 26.41 7.77 16.51
C MET A 166 27.28 8.83 15.83
N GLY A 167 28.47 8.45 15.36
CA GLY A 167 29.39 9.31 14.62
C GLY A 167 29.05 9.46 13.13
N GLU A 168 29.74 10.38 12.45
CA GLU A 168 29.49 10.72 11.04
C GLU A 168 29.66 9.53 10.08
N TYR A 169 30.64 8.65 10.34
CA TYR A 169 30.87 7.47 9.52
C TYR A 169 29.68 6.51 9.54
N ALA A 170 29.14 6.24 10.74
CA ALA A 170 27.95 5.40 10.90
C ALA A 170 26.74 6.03 10.20
N TYR A 171 26.53 7.34 10.39
CA TYR A 171 25.45 8.07 9.71
C TYR A 171 25.52 7.93 8.20
N ASN A 172 26.65 8.28 7.58
CA ASN A 172 26.79 8.26 6.11
C ASN A 172 26.55 6.88 5.50
N ARG A 173 26.91 5.82 6.23
CA ARG A 173 26.68 4.44 5.81
C ARG A 173 25.21 4.03 5.86
N ILE A 174 24.49 4.44 6.90
CA ILE A 174 23.11 4.00 7.17
C ILE A 174 22.09 4.92 6.51
N ARG A 175 22.44 6.20 6.30
CA ARG A 175 21.60 7.23 5.68
C ARG A 175 20.76 6.73 4.49
N PRO A 176 21.30 6.04 3.47
CA PRO A 176 20.47 5.59 2.34
C PRO A 176 19.39 4.59 2.75
N VAL A 177 19.70 3.65 3.65
CA VAL A 177 18.73 2.64 4.12
C VAL A 177 17.72 3.27 5.08
N LEU A 178 18.15 4.22 5.91
CA LEU A 178 17.28 4.96 6.80
C LEU A 178 16.29 5.85 6.02
N GLN A 179 16.76 6.52 4.96
CA GLN A 179 15.91 7.31 4.08
C GLN A 179 14.87 6.43 3.38
N ALA A 180 15.29 5.27 2.86
CA ALA A 180 14.35 4.33 2.23
C ALA A 180 13.26 3.86 3.21
N LEU A 181 13.60 3.59 4.48
CA LEU A 181 12.62 3.27 5.52
C LEU A 181 11.66 4.44 5.78
N MET A 182 12.18 5.66 5.89
CA MET A 182 11.36 6.86 6.08
C MET A 182 10.39 7.06 4.91
N ASP A 183 10.89 6.98 3.67
CA ASP A 183 10.07 7.18 2.47
C ASP A 183 8.94 6.15 2.40
N ALA A 184 9.24 4.87 2.67
CA ALA A 184 8.24 3.81 2.74
C ALA A 184 7.21 4.06 3.85
N LEU A 185 7.64 4.50 5.05
CA LEU A 185 6.72 4.84 6.15
C LEU A 185 5.75 5.95 5.73
N LEU A 186 6.24 7.01 5.07
CA LEU A 186 5.40 8.12 4.62
C LEU A 186 4.44 7.71 3.51
N GLU A 187 4.87 6.85 2.58
CA GLU A 187 4.01 6.33 1.52
C GLU A 187 2.87 5.47 2.07
N TYR A 188 3.18 4.52 2.95
CA TYR A 188 2.15 3.69 3.59
C TYR A 188 1.23 4.52 4.49
N THR A 189 1.75 5.54 5.17
CA THR A 189 0.93 6.44 5.98
C THR A 189 -0.20 7.06 5.16
N ARG A 190 0.07 7.52 3.93
CA ARG A 190 -0.95 8.12 3.08
C ARG A 190 -2.07 7.16 2.70
N ILE A 191 -1.78 5.86 2.58
CA ILE A 191 -2.78 4.84 2.22
C ILE A 191 -3.74 4.55 3.38
N PHE A 192 -3.24 4.56 4.61
CA PHE A 192 -4.05 4.31 5.81
C PHE A 192 -4.74 5.56 6.36
N LEU A 193 -4.55 6.72 5.73
CA LEU A 193 -5.20 7.97 6.13
C LEU A 193 -6.55 8.17 5.41
N PRO A 194 -7.51 8.86 6.05
CA PRO A 194 -8.70 9.38 5.38
C PRO A 194 -8.31 10.32 4.22
N PRO A 195 -8.97 10.25 3.05
CA PRO A 195 -10.24 9.56 2.76
C PRO A 195 -10.11 8.12 2.25
N TYR A 196 -8.89 7.58 2.11
CA TYR A 196 -8.67 6.27 1.48
C TYR A 196 -9.04 5.10 2.39
N GLU A 197 -8.68 5.19 3.68
CA GLU A 197 -9.08 4.24 4.71
C GLU A 197 -10.25 4.80 5.53
N SER A 198 -11.34 4.02 5.62
CA SER A 198 -12.51 4.37 6.43
C SER A 198 -12.51 3.65 7.77
N ASN A 199 -11.75 2.55 7.91
CA ASN A 199 -11.68 1.82 9.17
C ASN A 199 -10.79 2.57 10.18
N LYS A 200 -11.44 3.36 11.03
CA LYS A 200 -10.81 4.15 12.09
C LYS A 200 -9.90 3.33 13.01
N SER A 201 -10.34 2.14 13.43
CA SER A 201 -9.54 1.27 14.30
C SER A 201 -8.27 0.79 13.60
N LEU A 202 -8.36 0.47 12.32
CA LEU A 202 -7.20 0.05 11.51
C LEU A 202 -6.20 1.19 11.33
N THR A 203 -6.68 2.40 11.05
CA THR A 203 -5.81 3.57 10.94
C THR A 203 -5.10 3.88 12.25
N LEU A 204 -5.82 3.83 13.39
CA LEU A 204 -5.23 4.09 14.70
C LEU A 204 -4.20 3.02 15.10
N THR A 205 -4.44 1.74 14.81
CA THR A 205 -3.46 0.67 15.08
C THR A 205 -2.23 0.79 14.19
N PHE A 206 -2.39 1.19 12.93
CA PHE A 206 -1.27 1.51 12.06
C PHE A 206 -0.45 2.69 12.61
N LEU A 207 -1.11 3.78 13.00
CA LEU A 207 -0.45 4.97 13.56
C LEU A 207 0.33 4.68 14.85
N ASP A 208 -0.21 3.86 15.75
CA ASP A 208 0.47 3.35 16.96
C ASP A 208 1.78 2.62 16.60
N HIS A 209 1.71 1.75 15.59
CA HIS A 209 2.86 0.98 15.14
C HIS A 209 3.95 1.85 14.51
N ILE A 210 3.60 2.77 13.61
CA ILE A 210 4.61 3.67 12.99
C ILE A 210 5.20 4.64 14.02
N THR A 211 4.42 5.09 14.99
CA THR A 211 4.91 5.98 16.06
C THR A 211 5.91 5.24 16.95
N SER A 212 5.61 3.98 17.26
CA SER A 212 6.54 3.07 17.94
C SER A 212 7.84 2.86 17.15
N MET A 213 7.77 2.77 15.82
CA MET A 213 8.97 2.71 14.96
C MET A 213 9.76 4.02 14.98
N ALA A 214 9.09 5.17 14.88
CA ALA A 214 9.72 6.49 14.91
C ALA A 214 10.50 6.74 16.21
N HIS A 215 10.03 6.21 17.34
CA HIS A 215 10.77 6.25 18.60
C HIS A 215 12.14 5.54 18.51
N ARG A 216 12.23 4.46 17.74
CA ARG A 216 13.43 3.64 17.58
C ARG A 216 14.42 4.18 16.54
N PHE A 217 14.09 5.26 15.83
CA PHE A 217 15.04 5.92 14.93
C PHE A 217 16.27 6.42 15.71
N PRO A 218 17.48 6.26 15.16
CA PRO A 218 18.72 6.63 15.83
C PRO A 218 18.80 8.15 16.06
N GLU A 219 19.48 8.53 17.14
CA GLU A 219 19.84 9.93 17.44
C GLU A 219 21.35 10.08 17.28
N TRP A 220 21.76 10.98 16.41
CA TRP A 220 23.15 11.22 16.06
C TRP A 220 23.77 12.31 16.91
N ASN A 221 25.09 12.24 17.10
CA ASN A 221 25.86 13.25 17.83
C ASN A 221 25.80 14.62 17.14
N ASN A 222 25.81 14.62 15.81
CA ASN A 222 25.61 15.83 15.02
C ASN A 222 24.10 16.16 14.94
N PRO A 223 23.65 17.31 15.48
CA PRO A 223 22.23 17.69 15.45
C PRO A 223 21.68 17.83 14.02
N GLU A 224 22.51 18.17 13.05
CA GLU A 224 22.08 18.28 11.65
C GLU A 224 21.57 16.96 11.11
N HIS A 225 22.14 15.83 11.53
CA HIS A 225 21.74 14.50 11.06
C HIS A 225 20.41 14.02 11.65
N ASN A 226 19.94 14.66 12.73
CA ASN A 226 18.67 14.34 13.37
C ASN A 226 17.45 14.89 12.62
N TYR A 227 17.64 15.66 11.54
CA TYR A 227 16.55 16.23 10.74
C TYR A 227 15.57 15.15 10.26
N ILE A 228 16.07 13.98 9.86
CA ILE A 228 15.26 12.85 9.35
C ILE A 228 14.26 12.40 10.42
N LYS A 229 14.72 12.30 11.67
CA LYS A 229 13.88 11.90 12.80
C LYS A 229 12.85 12.98 13.11
N GLU A 230 13.25 14.25 13.10
CA GLU A 230 12.33 15.37 13.33
C GLU A 230 11.27 15.50 12.23
N GLU A 231 11.65 15.33 10.97
CA GLU A 231 10.74 15.32 9.81
C GLU A 231 9.74 14.17 9.92
N LEU A 232 10.19 12.97 10.30
CA LEU A 232 9.30 11.84 10.55
C LEU A 232 8.28 12.14 11.66
N TYR A 233 8.70 12.73 12.78
CA TYR A 233 7.78 13.13 13.84
C TYR A 233 6.78 14.18 13.38
N HIS A 234 7.20 15.15 12.56
CA HIS A 234 6.32 16.17 12.02
C HIS A 234 5.23 15.55 11.15
N GLU A 235 5.59 14.65 10.23
CA GLU A 235 4.64 13.98 9.35
C GLU A 235 3.69 13.06 10.12
N ILE A 236 4.20 12.29 11.09
CA ILE A 236 3.38 11.44 11.96
C ILE A 236 2.41 12.30 12.80
N SER A 237 2.86 13.44 13.32
CA SER A 237 2.00 14.35 14.08
C SER A 237 0.85 14.89 13.23
N SER A 238 1.15 15.30 11.99
CA SER A 238 0.15 15.76 11.03
C SER A 238 -0.84 14.64 10.67
N ALA A 239 -0.37 13.41 10.51
CA ALA A 239 -1.18 12.23 10.25
C ALA A 239 -2.15 11.95 11.42
N TRP A 240 -1.65 11.95 12.65
CA TRP A 240 -2.49 11.79 13.85
C TRP A 240 -3.56 12.86 13.96
N ILE A 241 -3.20 14.14 13.79
CA ILE A 241 -4.16 15.25 13.87
C ILE A 241 -5.26 15.08 12.82
N SER A 242 -4.88 14.72 11.60
CA SER A 242 -5.83 14.53 10.50
C SER A 242 -6.82 13.39 10.80
N VAL A 243 -6.36 12.29 11.38
CA VAL A 243 -7.20 11.15 11.79
C VAL A 243 -8.11 11.53 12.95
N ILE A 244 -7.58 12.18 13.97
CA ILE A 244 -8.36 12.62 15.15
C ILE A 244 -9.49 13.55 14.73
N LEU A 245 -9.20 14.54 13.87
CA LEU A 245 -10.21 15.46 13.35
C LEU A 245 -11.24 14.77 12.46
N SER A 246 -10.83 13.78 11.66
CA SER A 246 -11.76 12.98 10.85
C SER A 246 -12.69 12.15 11.72
N ILE A 247 -12.15 11.52 12.77
CA ILE A 247 -12.94 10.75 13.75
C ILE A 247 -13.87 11.67 14.54
N GLY A 248 -13.42 12.87 14.93
CA GLY A 248 -14.27 13.88 15.58
C GLY A 248 -15.47 14.25 14.72
N LYS A 249 -15.26 14.51 13.43
CA LYS A 249 -16.36 14.82 12.47
C LYS A 249 -17.34 13.66 12.26
N GLU A 250 -16.83 12.43 12.20
CA GLU A 250 -17.65 11.23 11.98
C GLU A 250 -18.19 10.62 13.28
N GLY A 251 -17.80 11.16 14.44
CA GLY A 251 -18.06 10.61 15.76
C GLY A 251 -17.12 9.45 16.17
N TRP A 252 -16.89 9.32 17.48
CA TRP A 252 -16.02 8.30 18.10
C TRP A 252 -16.71 6.93 18.31
N GLY A 253 -17.90 6.71 17.74
CA GLY A 253 -18.68 5.49 17.94
C GLY A 253 -17.89 4.21 17.62
N GLY A 254 -17.86 3.27 18.58
CA GLY A 254 -17.14 1.99 18.44
C GLY A 254 -15.64 2.04 18.76
N ILE A 255 -15.09 3.20 19.12
CA ILE A 255 -13.67 3.39 19.46
C ILE A 255 -13.55 3.84 20.90
N ASN A 256 -12.67 3.21 21.66
CA ASN A 256 -12.36 3.63 23.03
C ASN A 256 -11.39 4.84 23.02
N GLY A 257 -11.93 6.05 22.87
CA GLY A 257 -11.13 7.28 22.80
C GLY A 257 -10.20 7.49 24.00
N TYR A 258 -10.61 7.05 25.20
CA TYR A 258 -9.78 7.12 26.41
C TYR A 258 -8.51 6.24 26.31
N GLU A 259 -8.65 5.03 25.79
CA GLU A 259 -7.51 4.11 25.62
C GLU A 259 -6.50 4.67 24.63
N TRP A 260 -6.98 5.22 23.52
CA TRP A 260 -6.13 5.87 22.52
C TRP A 260 -5.45 7.13 23.06
N MET A 261 -6.15 7.92 23.88
CA MET A 261 -5.54 9.06 24.57
C MET A 261 -4.40 8.61 25.50
N LYS A 262 -4.61 7.57 26.31
CA LYS A 262 -3.57 7.02 27.19
C LYS A 262 -2.34 6.54 26.40
N LYS A 263 -2.56 5.88 25.26
CA LYS A 263 -1.47 5.50 24.35
C LYS A 263 -0.73 6.72 23.80
N LEU A 264 -1.46 7.76 23.38
CA LEU A 264 -0.87 8.97 22.82
C LEU A 264 -0.01 9.72 23.85
N ILE A 265 -0.46 9.80 25.11
CA ILE A 265 0.33 10.37 26.22
C ILE A 265 1.65 9.59 26.38
N LYS A 266 1.58 8.26 26.39
CA LYS A 266 2.77 7.40 26.46
C LYS A 266 3.71 7.62 25.27
N HIS A 267 3.18 7.79 24.06
CA HIS A 267 3.99 8.12 22.89
C HIS A 267 4.63 9.50 23.00
N ASN A 268 3.96 10.49 23.57
CA ASN A 268 4.53 11.81 23.75
C ASN A 268 5.67 11.83 24.76
N GLU A 269 5.52 11.09 25.86
CA GLU A 269 6.60 10.86 26.84
C GLU A 269 7.81 10.21 26.15
N ALA A 270 7.60 9.16 25.37
CA ALA A 270 8.67 8.50 24.60
C ALA A 270 9.27 9.40 23.51
N GLY A 271 8.45 10.25 22.90
CA GLY A 271 8.83 11.23 21.88
C GLY A 271 9.49 12.49 22.43
N ARG A 272 9.65 12.63 23.76
CA ARG A 272 10.18 13.82 24.46
C ARG A 272 9.38 15.11 24.20
N GLY A 273 8.06 15.02 24.15
CA GLY A 273 7.18 16.18 23.96
C GLY A 273 6.90 16.55 22.49
N ARG A 274 7.41 15.79 21.52
CA ARG A 274 7.22 16.07 20.08
C ARG A 274 5.77 15.89 19.61
N LEU A 275 4.94 15.17 20.37
CA LEU A 275 3.53 14.92 20.04
C LEU A 275 2.57 15.77 20.88
N GLU A 276 3.05 16.80 21.60
CA GLU A 276 2.20 17.62 22.47
C GLU A 276 1.05 18.28 21.70
N SER A 277 1.33 18.79 20.49
CA SER A 277 0.32 19.38 19.62
C SER A 277 -0.80 18.40 19.26
N VAL A 278 -0.47 17.12 19.11
CA VAL A 278 -1.44 16.06 18.83
C VAL A 278 -2.31 15.78 20.05
N ILE A 279 -1.70 15.76 21.25
CA ILE A 279 -2.42 15.57 22.50
C ILE A 279 -3.40 16.71 22.74
N ASP A 280 -2.98 17.95 22.51
CA ASP A 280 -3.85 19.12 22.70
C ASP A 280 -5.09 19.05 21.79
N VAL A 281 -4.90 18.67 20.52
CA VAL A 281 -6.01 18.43 19.59
C VAL A 281 -6.88 17.26 20.06
N ALA A 282 -6.27 16.14 20.45
CA ALA A 282 -7.00 14.98 20.95
C ALA A 282 -7.84 15.30 22.20
N ARG A 283 -7.30 16.11 23.11
CA ARG A 283 -7.99 16.56 24.34
C ARG A 283 -9.19 17.40 23.98
N SER A 284 -9.01 18.36 23.07
CA SER A 284 -10.09 19.24 22.59
C SER A 284 -11.23 18.45 21.96
N GLU A 285 -10.92 17.51 21.06
CA GLU A 285 -11.95 16.69 20.40
C GLU A 285 -12.66 15.77 21.40
N LEU A 286 -11.91 15.04 22.23
CA LEU A 286 -12.50 14.08 23.17
C LEU A 286 -13.29 14.73 24.30
N ALA A 287 -12.90 15.93 24.74
CA ALA A 287 -13.65 16.68 25.76
C ALA A 287 -15.08 17.00 25.31
N CYS A 288 -15.29 17.23 24.01
CA CYS A 288 -16.62 17.46 23.44
C CYS A 288 -17.48 16.19 23.37
N PHE A 289 -16.89 14.99 23.34
CA PHE A 289 -17.64 13.73 23.26
C PHE A 289 -17.80 13.03 24.62
N PHE A 290 -16.92 13.29 25.59
CA PHE A 290 -16.89 12.60 26.88
C PHE A 290 -16.75 13.58 28.06
N PRO A 291 -17.76 14.44 28.31
CA PRO A 291 -17.69 15.46 29.38
C PRO A 291 -17.61 14.86 30.80
N GLU A 292 -18.12 13.64 31.00
CA GLU A 292 -18.23 13.01 32.32
C GLU A 292 -16.92 12.37 32.81
N LYS A 293 -15.94 12.16 31.92
CA LYS A 293 -14.66 11.48 32.25
C LYS A 293 -13.49 12.44 32.51
N ILE A 294 -13.77 13.73 32.67
CA ILE A 294 -12.75 14.80 32.81
C ILE A 294 -12.02 14.73 34.17
N GLU A 295 -12.56 14.03 35.16
CA GLU A 295 -12.04 14.01 36.54
C GLU A 295 -10.65 13.36 36.70
N ASP A 296 -10.19 12.56 35.72
CA ASP A 296 -8.90 11.84 35.80
C ASP A 296 -7.66 12.65 35.39
N GLY A 297 -7.78 13.95 35.12
CA GLY A 297 -6.64 14.79 34.70
C GLY A 297 -6.11 14.53 33.26
N ILE A 298 -6.56 13.45 32.63
CA ILE A 298 -6.17 13.03 31.27
C ILE A 298 -6.73 13.98 30.20
N PHE A 299 -7.91 14.57 30.46
CA PHE A 299 -8.61 15.48 29.55
C PHE A 299 -8.47 16.96 29.93
N SER A 300 -7.72 17.27 30.99
CA SER A 300 -7.52 18.64 31.46
C SER A 300 -6.49 19.34 30.55
N SER A 301 -6.95 20.24 29.68
CA SER A 301 -6.04 21.12 28.94
C SER A 301 -5.40 22.14 29.89
N PRO A 302 -4.08 22.35 29.89
CA PRO A 302 -3.43 23.38 30.70
C PRO A 302 -3.70 24.81 30.20
N ASN A 303 -4.35 24.98 29.04
CA ASN A 303 -4.61 26.30 28.45
C ASN A 303 -6.09 26.51 28.15
N ASN A 304 -6.90 26.71 29.20
CA ASN A 304 -8.17 27.44 29.11
C ASN A 304 -7.93 28.96 28.91
N LYS A 305 -7.10 29.32 27.91
CA LYS A 305 -6.89 30.72 27.48
C LYS A 305 -7.68 31.11 26.24
N LEU A 306 -8.34 30.14 25.61
CA LEU A 306 -9.32 30.39 24.57
C LEU A 306 -10.65 29.94 25.16
N GLY A 307 -11.48 30.89 25.59
CA GLY A 307 -12.82 30.64 26.11
C GLY A 307 -13.71 29.99 25.05
N PHE A 308 -13.53 28.70 24.83
CA PHE A 308 -14.38 27.88 23.98
C PHE A 308 -15.59 27.47 24.80
N ASP A 309 -16.72 28.08 24.46
CA ASP A 309 -18.03 27.70 24.92
C ASP A 309 -18.31 26.25 24.45
N PHE A 310 -18.44 25.33 25.40
CA PHE A 310 -18.77 23.91 25.14
C PHE A 310 -20.11 23.75 24.40
N ALA A 311 -20.93 24.80 24.35
CA ALA A 311 -22.24 24.83 23.69
C ALA A 311 -22.20 24.75 22.15
N SER A 312 -21.02 24.84 21.51
CA SER A 312 -20.90 24.82 20.04
C SER A 312 -20.42 23.49 19.45
N CYS A 313 -20.23 22.44 20.26
CA CYS A 313 -19.84 21.13 19.74
C CYS A 313 -21.05 20.45 19.07
N TYR A 314 -21.22 20.81 17.79
CA TYR A 314 -22.15 20.27 16.79
C TYR A 314 -23.63 20.34 17.18
N GLN A 315 -24.28 21.48 16.86
CA GLN A 315 -25.74 21.50 16.67
C GLN A 315 -26.12 20.54 15.54
N ILE A 316 -26.66 19.38 15.94
CA ILE A 316 -27.63 18.57 15.19
C ILE A 316 -28.88 18.46 16.07
#